data_AF-A0A3B0S082-F1
#
_entry.id   AF-A0A3B0S082-F1
#
_cell.length_a   1.000
_cell.length_b   1.000
_cell.length_c   1.000
_cell.angle_alpha   90.00
_cell.angle_beta   90.00
_cell.angle_gamma   90.00
#
_symmetry.space_group_name_H-M   'P 1'
#
loop_
_entity.id
_entity.type
_entity.pdbx_description
1 polymer ?
#
loop_
_entity_poly.entity_id
_entity_poly.type
_entity_poly.pdbx_seq_one_letter_code
_entity_poly.pdbx_strand_id
1 'polypeptide(L)'
;MADSDIVITEILYDAVNSVNDNNHEWVESFNSGPDPVVLDGWTLDDSRTNNTGVGTFPNVTLQPSEVAIFYLMPELVMSCRVGETHPRQRRVSFTYPTD
;
A
#
# COMPACT_ATOMS: atom_id res chain seq x y z
N MET A 1 24.23 1.13 -2.96
CA MET A 1 23.11 0.41 -2.34
C MET A 1 21.88 1.00 -3.00
N ALA A 2 21.16 0.24 -3.82
CA ALA A 2 19.91 0.76 -4.38
C ALA A 2 18.96 0.93 -3.18
N ASP A 3 18.54 2.16 -2.93
CA ASP A 3 17.52 2.44 -1.94
C ASP A 3 16.25 1.73 -2.45
N SER A 4 15.66 0.86 -1.63
CA SER A 4 14.39 0.24 -1.99
C SER A 4 13.31 1.29 -1.82
N ASP A 5 12.99 2.01 -2.89
CA ASP A 5 12.06 3.13 -2.87
C ASP A 5 10.60 2.67 -2.80
N ILE A 6 10.21 2.01 -1.71
CA ILE A 6 8.80 1.81 -1.41
C ILE A 6 8.23 3.14 -0.92
N VAL A 7 7.33 3.70 -1.70
CA VAL A 7 6.65 4.96 -1.41
C VAL A 7 5.22 4.67 -1.01
N ILE A 8 4.77 5.26 0.10
CA ILE A 8 3.33 5.30 0.44
C ILE A 8 2.70 6.42 -0.37
N THR A 9 1.84 6.08 -1.31
CA THR A 9 1.20 7.03 -2.22
C THR A 9 -0.12 7.53 -1.66
N GLU A 10 -0.87 6.69 -0.95
CA GLU A 10 -2.16 7.02 -0.35
C GLU A 10 -2.38 6.33 0.99
N ILE A 11 -3.18 6.99 1.83
CA ILE A 11 -3.62 6.47 3.13
C ILE A 11 -5.10 6.80 3.30
N LEU A 12 -5.92 5.78 3.56
CA LEU A 12 -7.23 5.95 4.17
C LEU A 12 -7.13 5.61 5.65
N TYR A 13 -7.22 6.64 6.49
CA TYR A 13 -7.34 6.53 7.94
C TYR A 13 -8.77 6.83 8.37
N ASP A 14 -9.17 6.33 9.54
CA ASP A 14 -10.50 6.53 10.11
C ASP A 14 -11.61 6.16 9.12
N ALA A 15 -11.56 4.91 8.64
CA ALA A 15 -12.47 4.39 7.62
C ALA A 15 -13.94 4.28 8.07
N VAL A 16 -14.31 4.82 9.23
CA VAL A 16 -15.67 4.80 9.78
C VAL A 16 -16.60 5.49 8.77
N ASN A 17 -17.56 4.72 8.25
CA ASN A 17 -18.51 5.08 7.19
C ASN A 17 -17.97 5.02 5.74
N SER A 18 -16.78 4.48 5.50
CA SER A 18 -16.37 4.15 4.13
C SER A 18 -17.03 2.87 3.64
N VAL A 19 -18.27 3.00 3.17
CA VAL A 19 -19.10 1.90 2.65
C VAL A 19 -18.39 1.13 1.52
N ASN A 20 -17.60 1.82 0.70
CA ASN A 20 -16.90 1.20 -0.42
C ASN A 20 -15.64 0.42 0.00
N ASP A 21 -15.11 0.71 1.20
CA ASP A 21 -13.84 0.16 1.69
C ASP A 21 -14.10 -0.80 2.88
N ASN A 22 -15.36 -1.22 3.03
CA ASN A 22 -15.85 -2.11 4.10
C ASN A 22 -15.51 -1.62 5.53
N ASN A 23 -15.41 -0.30 5.72
CA ASN A 23 -14.93 0.31 6.96
C ASN A 23 -13.53 -0.14 7.41
N HIS A 24 -12.68 -0.60 6.48
CA HIS A 24 -11.29 -0.92 6.76
C HIS A 24 -10.38 0.22 6.29
N GLU A 25 -9.40 0.55 7.12
CA GLU A 25 -8.29 1.42 6.76
C GLU A 25 -7.40 0.70 5.76
N TRP A 26 -6.72 1.49 4.92
CA TRP A 26 -5.78 0.92 3.96
C TRP A 26 -4.71 1.93 3.57
N VAL A 27 -3.65 1.38 3.00
CA VAL A 27 -2.48 2.11 2.51
C VAL A 27 -2.17 1.60 1.12
N GLU A 28 -1.84 2.52 0.22
CA GLU A 28 -1.29 2.19 -1.08
C GLU A 28 0.24 2.36 -1.05
N SER A 29 0.95 1.33 -1.49
CA SER A 29 2.40 1.34 -1.63
C SER A 29 2.79 1.14 -3.08
N PHE A 30 3.81 1.88 -3.51
CA PHE A 30 4.37 1.84 -4.86
C PHE A 30 5.86 1.55 -4.79
N ASN A 31 6.32 0.60 -5.60
CA ASN A 31 7.75 0.41 -5.81
C ASN A 31 8.23 1.37 -6.92
N SER A 32 8.84 2.49 -6.51
CA SER A 32 9.45 3.44 -7.46
C SER A 32 10.88 3.06 -7.86
N GLY A 33 11.44 2.03 -7.24
CA GLY A 33 12.77 1.53 -7.54
C GLY A 33 12.83 0.67 -8.81
N PRO A 34 14.05 0.41 -9.33
CA PRO A 34 14.26 -0.42 -10.51
C PRO A 34 14.29 -1.92 -10.23
N ASP A 35 14.29 -2.34 -8.96
CA ASP A 35 14.44 -3.73 -8.53
C ASP A 35 13.18 -4.25 -7.80
N PRO A 36 12.89 -5.56 -7.83
CA PRO A 36 11.82 -6.14 -7.03
C PRO A 36 12.08 -6.01 -5.52
N VAL A 37 11.05 -5.71 -4.75
CA VAL A 37 11.14 -5.58 -3.28
C VAL A 37 10.24 -6.60 -2.60
N VAL A 38 10.82 -7.42 -1.73
CA VAL A 38 10.10 -8.39 -0.89
C VAL A 38 9.70 -7.71 0.41
N LEU A 39 8.39 -7.68 0.70
CA LEU A 39 7.83 -7.04 1.90
C LEU A 39 7.56 -8.03 3.05
N ASP A 40 7.97 -9.29 2.90
CA ASP A 40 7.80 -10.30 3.94
C ASP A 40 8.47 -9.87 5.26
N GLY A 41 7.70 -9.89 6.35
CA GLY A 41 8.14 -9.46 7.67
C GLY A 41 8.27 -7.95 7.87
N TRP A 42 7.94 -7.12 6.87
CA TRP A 42 7.81 -5.68 7.09
C TRP A 42 6.60 -5.40 7.98
N THR A 43 6.63 -4.27 8.68
CA THR A 43 5.55 -3.85 9.58
C THR A 43 5.19 -2.40 9.36
N LEU A 44 3.91 -2.07 9.49
CA LEU A 44 3.39 -0.72 9.53
C LEU A 44 2.79 -0.45 10.92
N ASP A 45 3.16 0.67 11.53
CA ASP A 45 2.73 1.05 12.88
C ASP A 45 2.22 2.50 12.88
N ASP A 46 1.02 2.71 13.43
CA ASP A 46 0.54 4.05 13.81
C ASP A 46 0.99 4.32 15.25
N SER A 47 2.15 4.97 15.37
CA SER A 47 2.88 5.27 16.62
C SER A 47 2.10 6.00 17.74
N ARG A 48 0.81 6.24 17.59
CA ARG A 48 -0.01 7.07 18.47
C ARG A 48 -0.48 6.36 19.74
N THR A 49 -0.48 5.03 19.81
CA THR A 49 -0.90 4.27 21.00
C THR A 49 -0.14 2.95 21.16
N ASN A 50 0.78 2.90 22.13
CA ASN A 50 1.20 1.69 22.85
C ASN A 50 1.34 0.40 22.01
N ASN A 51 2.02 0.40 20.86
CA ASN A 51 2.43 -0.81 20.11
C ASN A 51 1.31 -1.84 19.78
N THR A 52 0.02 -1.48 19.92
CA THR A 52 -1.10 -2.43 19.78
C THR A 52 -1.68 -2.47 18.37
N GLY A 53 -1.21 -1.64 17.44
CA GLY A 53 -1.72 -1.50 16.07
C GLY A 53 -0.68 -1.78 14.98
N VAL A 54 0.26 -2.71 15.21
CA VAL A 54 1.27 -3.07 14.21
C VAL A 54 0.67 -4.06 13.21
N GLY A 55 0.49 -3.64 11.96
CA GLY A 55 0.13 -4.51 10.85
C GLY A 55 1.37 -5.12 10.20
N THR A 56 1.42 -6.44 10.05
CA THR A 56 2.51 -7.11 9.32
C THR A 56 2.12 -7.26 7.85
N PHE A 57 3.04 -6.94 6.95
CA PHE A 57 2.83 -7.16 5.52
C PHE A 57 2.78 -8.66 5.22
N PRO A 58 1.91 -9.12 4.31
CA PRO A 58 1.93 -10.50 3.85
C PRO A 58 3.19 -10.75 3.01
N ASN A 59 3.51 -12.02 2.76
CA ASN A 59 4.59 -12.38 1.83
C ASN A 59 4.21 -11.99 0.40
N VAL A 60 4.58 -10.76 0.03
CA VAL A 60 4.37 -10.16 -1.28
C VAL A 60 5.68 -9.59 -1.79
N THR A 61 5.88 -9.70 -3.11
CA THR A 61 7.01 -9.07 -3.80
C THR A 61 6.45 -8.06 -4.79
N LEU A 62 6.79 -6.79 -4.62
CA LEU A 62 6.43 -5.73 -5.55
C LEU A 62 7.47 -5.62 -6.65
N GLN A 63 7.07 -5.85 -7.90
CA GLN A 63 7.92 -5.60 -9.06
C GLN A 63 8.18 -4.10 -9.25
N PRO A 64 9.19 -3.70 -10.04
CA PRO A 64 9.39 -2.30 -10.40
C PRO A 64 8.12 -1.68 -10.99
N SER A 65 7.77 -0.48 -10.54
CA SER A 65 6.57 0.24 -10.94
C SER A 65 5.23 -0.44 -10.59
N GLU A 66 5.24 -1.39 -9.66
CA GLU A 66 4.04 -2.06 -9.18
C GLU A 66 3.44 -1.34 -7.97
N VAL A 67 2.11 -1.39 -7.86
CA VAL A 67 1.32 -0.82 -6.78
C VAL A 67 0.64 -1.95 -6.03
N ALA A 68 0.56 -1.84 -4.70
CA ALA A 68 -0.28 -2.71 -3.88
C ALA A 68 -1.06 -1.92 -2.83
N ILE A 69 -2.30 -2.36 -2.60
CA ILE A 69 -3.17 -1.83 -1.55
C ILE A 69 -3.19 -2.83 -0.41
N PHE A 70 -2.86 -2.36 0.79
CA PHE A 70 -2.85 -3.15 2.01
C PHE A 70 -3.99 -2.69 2.92
N TYR A 71 -4.92 -3.59 3.20
CA TYR A 71 -6.02 -3.35 4.12
C TYR A 71 -5.59 -3.71 5.54
N LEU A 72 -5.75 -2.75 6.45
CA LEU A 72 -5.60 -2.96 7.88
C LEU A 72 -6.89 -3.63 8.36
N MET A 73 -6.79 -4.94 8.52
CA MET A 73 -7.83 -5.76 9.12
C MET A 73 -7.51 -5.98 10.60
N PRO A 74 -8.48 -6.34 11.45
CA PRO A 74 -8.20 -6.69 12.85
C PRO A 74 -7.30 -7.93 13.00
N GLU A 75 -7.06 -8.66 11.92
CA GLU A 75 -6.06 -9.73 11.85
C GLU A 75 -4.66 -9.11 11.73
N LEU A 76 -3.69 -9.59 12.51
CA LEU A 76 -2.32 -9.02 12.60
C LEU A 76 -1.56 -8.97 11.25
N VAL A 77 -2.07 -9.62 10.20
CA VAL A 77 -1.51 -9.63 8.84
C VAL A 77 -2.44 -8.87 7.90
N MET A 78 -1.87 -7.92 7.16
CA MET A 78 -2.63 -7.13 6.18
C MET A 78 -3.02 -7.97 4.97
N SER A 79 -4.24 -7.77 4.46
CA SER A 79 -4.65 -8.32 3.18
C SER A 79 -4.19 -7.41 2.05
N CYS A 80 -3.60 -7.95 0.98
CA CYS A 80 -3.07 -7.15 -0.13
C CYS A 80 -3.74 -7.44 -1.47
N ARG A 81 -3.86 -6.40 -2.30
CA ARG A 81 -4.22 -6.49 -3.73
C ARG A 81 -3.11 -5.85 -4.55
N VAL A 82 -2.52 -6.61 -5.46
CA VAL A 82 -1.38 -6.20 -6.28
C VAL A 82 -1.84 -5.83 -7.69
N GLY A 83 -1.32 -4.74 -8.24
CA GLY A 83 -1.62 -4.28 -9.60
C GLY A 83 -3.00 -3.65 -9.77
N GLU A 84 -3.75 -3.48 -8.67
CA GLU A 84 -5.03 -2.79 -8.66
C GLU A 84 -4.83 -1.34 -8.24
N THR A 85 -5.41 -0.40 -8.99
CA THR A 85 -5.66 0.96 -8.49
C THR A 85 -6.99 0.94 -7.75
N HIS A 86 -7.06 1.58 -6.57
CA HIS A 86 -8.29 1.65 -5.80
C HIS A 86 -9.45 2.16 -6.68
N PRO A 87 -10.70 1.67 -6.56
CA PRO A 87 -11.82 2.06 -7.45
C PRO A 87 -12.12 3.57 -7.53
N ARG A 88 -11.54 4.39 -6.63
CA ARG A 88 -11.60 5.86 -6.65
C ARG A 88 -10.50 6.53 -7.48
N GLN A 89 -9.40 5.83 -7.77
CA GLN A 89 -8.25 6.33 -8.53
C GLN A 89 -8.30 5.74 -9.95
N ARG A 90 -8.94 6.45 -10.89
CA ARG A 90 -8.73 6.17 -12.32
C ARG A 90 -7.36 6.72 -12.68
N ARG A 91 -6.40 5.84 -13.03
CA ARG A 91 -5.07 6.21 -13.52
C ARG A 91 -5.17 7.30 -14.61
N VAL A 92 -4.80 8.53 -14.27
CA VAL A 92 -4.62 9.61 -15.24
C VAL A 92 -3.30 9.32 -15.95
N SER A 93 -3.37 8.77 -17.16
CA SER A 93 -2.18 8.55 -17.97
C SER A 93 -1.76 9.89 -18.59
N PHE A 94 -0.60 10.40 -18.19
CA PHE A 94 0.03 11.52 -18.88
C PHE A 94 0.83 10.98 -20.07
N THR A 95 0.38 11.26 -21.29
CA THR A 95 1.20 11.02 -22.48
C THR A 95 2.05 12.26 -22.70
N TYR A 96 3.37 12.14 -22.60
CA TYR A 96 4.26 13.20 -23.04
C TYR A 96 4.10 13.36 -24.57
N PRO A 97 3.87 14.57 -25.10
CA PRO A 97 3.90 14.78 -26.53
C PRO A 97 5.33 14.50 -27.01
N THR A 98 5.48 13.49 -27.86
CA THR A 98 6.66 13.34 -28.69
C THR A 98 6.59 14.41 -29.77
N ASP A 99 7.57 15.31 -29.82
CA ASP A 99 7.87 16.07 -31.04
C ASP A 99 8.39 15.12 -32.14
#